data_AF-A0AAQ3G000-F1
#
_entry.id   AF-A0AAQ3G000-F1
#
_cell.length_a   1.000
_cell.length_b   1.000
_cell.length_c   1.000
_cell.angle_alpha   90.00
_cell.angle_beta   90.00
_cell.angle_gamma   90.00
#
_symmetry.space_group_name_H-M   'P 1'
#
loop_
_entity.id
_entity.type
_entity.pdbx_description
1 polymer ?
#
loop_
_entity_poly.entity_id
_entity_poly.type
_entity_poly.pdbx_seq_one_letter_code
_entity_poly.pdbx_strand_id
1 'polypeptide(L)'
;MTQYFERAEEIRHLSDEQIEEIYKRYLEGEKTAQLMAQFQIPSTVRSLLKVLPPFVSTDLTCPYCELPMWMRRYARGTPLSLRSTFKCVRCEHQHSVPGANGRHAACNCTECFKVRQQQLAARAARDRLELQARYGAQLPAVPYANLGFVQKLTLLALLDDGYGANVEWIAPLNAPSREELLALTFEAREELLKDLHEAGVLAVSTESDINAFDRSEGCSIREYSAVRWLPNVTLDGAARSNRENLYLALYQELSGSVKAAWKSEIYSLVFSLAREESLQYIRVLASEVDFAFTAEARADEVVGQLLQDFSVSQLYYFARLAVRNAAHFYATGNSKGRSHASNTIPRNMLGTAQDALVRNWRKNGHRDARVPQTALQRLLYDVVLKDSGAGFSKSPGMYWRDELVPQFFSAVAFDSDLLGNLRLFCRECDSSNIDASMDKQILQTMCYDCATVSKFRAFEELPD
;
A
#
# COMPACT_ATOMS: atom_id res chain seq x y z
N MET A 1 -13.01 51.12 30.08
CA MET A 1 -12.59 49.74 30.44
C MET A 1 -13.62 48.96 31.27
N THR A 2 -14.42 49.63 32.10
CA THR A 2 -15.44 49.02 33.01
C THR A 2 -16.57 48.26 32.33
N GLN A 3 -16.78 48.43 31.02
CA GLN A 3 -17.83 47.73 30.25
C GLN A 3 -17.54 46.24 30.06
N TYR A 4 -16.28 45.79 30.14
CA TYR A 4 -15.89 44.42 29.80
C TYR A 4 -15.11 43.69 30.91
N PHE A 5 -14.48 44.43 31.83
CA PHE A 5 -13.71 43.87 32.93
C PHE A 5 -14.05 44.61 34.23
N GLU A 6 -14.36 43.84 35.27
CA GLU A 6 -14.54 44.37 36.62
C GLU A 6 -13.19 44.80 37.20
N ARG A 7 -13.17 45.92 37.92
CA ARG A 7 -11.97 46.45 38.55
C ARG A 7 -11.81 45.82 39.93
N ALA A 8 -10.56 45.56 40.32
CA ALA A 8 -10.25 45.16 41.68
C ALA A 8 -10.58 46.31 42.66
N GLU A 9 -11.00 45.97 43.87
CA GLU A 9 -11.44 46.93 44.90
C GLU A 9 -10.35 47.96 45.22
N GLU A 10 -9.08 47.55 45.17
CA GLU A 10 -7.91 48.38 45.48
C GLU A 10 -7.66 49.54 44.51
N ILE A 11 -8.30 49.52 43.33
CA ILE A 11 -8.15 50.54 42.28
C ILE A 11 -9.50 51.05 41.77
N ARG A 12 -10.60 50.74 42.46
CA ARG A 12 -11.96 51.09 42.01
C ARG A 12 -12.17 52.61 41.94
N HIS A 13 -11.45 53.38 42.76
CA HIS A 13 -11.48 54.84 42.83
C HIS A 13 -10.74 55.56 41.68
N LEU A 14 -9.93 54.85 40.90
CA LEU A 14 -9.11 55.45 39.84
C LEU A 14 -9.88 55.61 38.52
N SER A 15 -9.59 56.67 37.74
CA SER A 15 -10.12 56.83 36.38
C SER A 15 -9.39 55.95 35.36
N ASP A 16 -9.97 55.77 34.16
CA ASP A 16 -9.33 55.00 33.08
C ASP A 16 -8.00 55.66 32.64
N GLU A 17 -7.94 56.98 32.61
CA GLU A 17 -6.74 57.76 32.28
C GLU A 17 -5.65 57.62 33.35
N GLN A 18 -6.04 57.60 34.64
CA GLN A 18 -5.11 57.38 35.74
C GLN A 18 -4.49 55.98 35.69
N ILE A 19 -5.25 54.96 35.30
CA ILE A 19 -4.76 53.57 35.13
C ILE A 19 -3.72 53.48 34.02
N GLU A 20 -3.94 54.13 32.88
CA GLU A 20 -2.95 54.16 31.79
C GLU A 20 -1.70 54.95 32.17
N GLU A 21 -1.86 56.07 32.88
CA GLU A 21 -0.73 56.86 33.37
C GLU A 21 0.14 56.07 34.36
N ILE A 22 -0.48 55.33 35.29
CA ILE A 22 0.23 54.42 36.21
C ILE A 22 1.02 53.37 35.41
N TYR A 23 0.40 52.75 34.41
CA TYR A 23 1.06 51.71 33.60
C TYR A 23 2.22 52.27 32.77
N LYS A 24 2.07 53.46 32.20
CA LYS A 24 3.11 54.16 31.44
C LYS A 24 4.33 54.44 32.31
N ARG A 25 4.14 55.05 33.49
CA ARG A 25 5.22 55.36 34.44
C ARG A 25 5.88 54.10 35.01
N TYR A 26 5.10 53.03 35.18
CA TYR A 26 5.65 51.71 35.53
C TYR A 26 6.60 51.16 34.46
N LEU A 27 6.25 51.29 33.17
CA LEU A 27 7.12 50.88 32.07
C LEU A 27 8.37 51.74 31.94
N GLU A 28 8.26 53.06 32.16
CA GLU A 28 9.38 54.03 32.19
C GLU A 28 10.34 53.78 33.38
N GLY A 29 9.90 53.03 34.37
CA GLY A 29 10.75 52.43 35.39
C GLY A 29 10.67 53.05 36.77
N GLU A 30 9.63 53.82 37.04
CA GLU A 30 9.36 54.38 38.35
C GLU A 30 9.15 53.29 39.42
N LYS A 31 9.53 53.60 40.67
CA LYS A 31 9.41 52.65 41.78
C LYS A 31 7.93 52.41 42.10
N THR A 32 7.50 51.15 42.10
CA THR A 32 6.12 50.74 42.38
C THR A 32 5.57 51.31 43.69
N ALA A 33 6.40 51.42 44.74
CA ALA A 33 6.00 52.00 46.02
C ALA A 33 5.62 53.49 45.93
N GLN A 34 6.30 54.26 45.06
CA GLN A 34 6.00 55.68 44.82
C GLN A 34 4.67 55.82 44.05
N LEU A 35 4.48 55.01 43.01
CA LEU A 35 3.22 54.95 42.26
C LEU A 35 2.04 54.58 43.17
N MET A 36 2.19 53.55 44.01
CA MET A 36 1.13 53.13 44.93
C MET A 36 0.77 54.23 45.94
N ALA A 37 1.76 54.92 46.51
CA ALA A 37 1.51 56.03 47.44
C ALA A 37 0.82 57.22 46.75
N GLN A 38 1.28 57.60 45.56
CA GLN A 38 0.74 58.76 44.82
C GLN A 38 -0.71 58.54 44.39
N PHE A 39 -1.05 57.33 43.94
CA PHE A 39 -2.39 57.00 43.47
C PHE A 39 -3.28 56.35 44.56
N GLN A 40 -2.84 56.39 45.82
CA GLN A 40 -3.57 55.89 46.99
C GLN A 40 -3.97 54.41 46.87
N ILE A 41 -3.11 53.59 46.25
CA ILE A 41 -3.29 52.14 46.16
C ILE A 41 -2.81 51.51 47.47
N PRO A 42 -3.63 50.66 48.14
CA PRO A 42 -3.27 50.02 49.41
C PRO A 42 -1.90 49.32 49.38
N SER A 43 -1.10 49.51 50.44
CA SER A 43 0.22 48.88 50.59
C SER A 43 0.19 47.36 50.69
N THR A 44 -1.00 46.76 50.84
CA THR A 44 -1.24 45.32 50.81
C THR A 44 -1.07 44.71 49.41
N VAL A 45 -1.13 45.51 48.34
CA VAL A 45 -0.94 45.07 46.96
C VAL A 45 0.53 44.73 46.69
N ARG A 46 0.84 43.43 46.57
CA ARG A 46 2.21 42.94 46.32
C ARG A 46 2.69 43.09 44.87
N SER A 47 1.77 43.24 43.92
CA SER A 47 2.10 43.32 42.49
C SER A 47 1.11 44.21 41.76
N LEU A 48 1.57 45.39 41.34
CA LEU A 48 0.76 46.37 40.61
C LEU A 48 0.14 45.77 39.34
N LEU A 49 0.90 44.99 38.58
CA LEU A 49 0.42 44.34 37.34
C LEU A 49 -0.73 43.35 37.55
N LYS A 50 -0.88 42.76 38.74
CA LYS A 50 -1.97 41.82 39.02
C LYS A 50 -3.30 42.53 39.33
N VAL A 51 -3.23 43.79 39.77
CA VAL A 51 -4.40 44.58 40.16
C VAL A 51 -4.88 45.46 39.01
N LEU A 52 -3.99 45.89 38.12
CA LEU A 52 -4.37 46.65 36.93
C LEU A 52 -5.25 45.82 35.98
N PRO A 53 -6.34 46.38 35.44
CA PRO A 53 -7.17 45.67 34.47
C PRO A 53 -6.39 45.43 33.17
N PRO A 54 -6.78 44.43 32.36
CA PRO A 54 -6.18 44.22 31.06
C PRO A 54 -6.26 45.47 30.16
N PHE A 55 -5.31 45.59 29.23
CA PHE A 55 -5.35 46.66 28.25
C PHE A 55 -6.39 46.32 27.18
N VAL A 56 -7.34 47.22 26.94
CA VAL A 56 -8.35 47.09 25.88
C VAL A 56 -7.98 48.06 24.77
N SER A 57 -7.72 47.55 23.57
CA SER A 57 -7.38 48.37 22.41
C SER A 57 -8.64 49.04 21.85
N THR A 58 -8.54 50.34 21.58
CA THR A 58 -9.56 51.11 20.85
C THR A 58 -9.46 50.90 19.34
N ASP A 59 -8.27 50.54 18.86
CA ASP A 59 -7.95 50.52 17.43
C ASP A 59 -8.10 49.11 16.83
N LEU A 60 -8.04 48.07 17.67
CA LEU A 60 -8.15 46.68 17.27
C LEU A 60 -9.49 46.08 17.70
N THR A 61 -10.34 45.78 16.71
CA THR A 61 -11.61 45.10 16.88
C THR A 61 -11.55 43.67 16.36
N CYS A 62 -12.34 42.79 16.97
CA CYS A 62 -12.46 41.40 16.54
C CYS A 62 -13.26 41.31 15.23
N PRO A 63 -12.75 40.62 14.18
CA PRO A 63 -13.42 40.53 12.89
C PRO A 63 -14.74 39.75 12.92
N TYR A 64 -15.00 38.97 13.97
CA TYR A 64 -16.22 38.16 14.10
C TYR A 64 -17.27 38.77 15.03
N CYS A 65 -16.84 39.63 15.94
CA CYS A 65 -17.71 40.16 16.99
C CYS A 65 -17.89 41.67 16.93
N GLU A 66 -17.03 42.37 16.18
CA GLU A 66 -16.97 43.84 16.13
C GLU A 66 -16.79 44.48 17.51
N LEU A 67 -16.28 43.70 18.46
CA LEU A 67 -15.97 44.12 19.82
C LEU A 67 -14.47 44.37 19.97
N PRO A 68 -14.05 45.28 20.88
CA PRO A 68 -12.65 45.58 21.09
C PRO A 68 -11.87 44.33 21.56
N MET A 69 -10.59 44.30 21.24
CA MET A 69 -9.69 43.24 21.68
C MET A 69 -8.85 43.70 22.87
N TRP A 70 -8.51 42.77 23.75
CA TRP A 70 -7.77 43.03 24.97
C TRP A 70 -6.51 42.18 25.05
N MET A 71 -5.51 42.64 25.79
CA MET A 71 -4.32 41.84 26.11
C MET A 71 -3.95 42.00 27.58
N ARG A 72 -3.30 40.99 28.14
CA ARG A 72 -2.71 41.11 29.48
C ARG A 72 -1.58 42.13 29.44
N ARG A 73 -1.53 43.01 30.44
CA ARG A 73 -0.41 43.92 30.64
C ARG A 73 0.85 43.10 30.93
N TYR A 74 1.96 43.47 30.29
CA TYR A 74 3.24 42.78 30.43
C TYR A 74 4.16 43.55 31.39
N ALA A 75 5.10 42.81 31.97
CA ALA A 75 6.10 43.38 32.87
C ALA A 75 7.15 44.20 32.12
N ARG A 76 7.75 45.16 32.82
CA ARG A 76 8.88 45.95 32.30
C ARG A 76 9.98 45.01 31.78
N GLY A 77 10.48 45.28 30.57
CA GLY A 77 11.52 44.47 29.92
C GLY A 77 11.01 43.17 29.27
N THR A 78 9.70 42.91 29.24
CA THR A 78 9.16 41.72 28.55
C THR A 78 9.39 41.81 27.04
N PRO A 79 10.16 40.88 26.43
CA PRO A 79 10.39 40.83 24.99
C PRO A 79 9.09 40.73 24.20
N LEU A 80 9.04 41.30 23.00
CA LEU A 80 7.85 41.26 22.11
C LEU A 80 7.32 39.85 21.87
N SER A 81 8.20 38.85 21.75
CA SER A 81 7.86 37.45 21.54
C SER A 81 7.15 36.78 22.72
N LEU A 82 7.31 37.31 23.95
CA LEU A 82 6.68 36.80 25.17
C LEU A 82 5.44 37.60 25.57
N ARG A 83 5.07 38.63 24.81
CA ARG A 83 3.85 39.40 25.07
C ARG A 83 2.64 38.56 24.70
N SER A 84 1.58 38.68 25.50
CA SER A 84 0.31 38.01 25.24
C SER A 84 -0.30 38.51 23.92
N THR A 85 -0.90 37.61 23.15
CA THR A 85 -1.71 37.98 21.98
C THR A 85 -2.95 38.75 22.43
N PHE A 86 -3.46 39.60 21.54
CA PHE A 86 -4.77 40.20 21.75
C PHE A 86 -5.85 39.11 21.69
N LYS A 87 -6.88 39.24 22.53
CA LYS A 87 -8.03 38.35 22.62
C LYS A 87 -9.31 39.16 22.50
N CYS A 88 -10.31 38.65 21.78
CA CYS A 88 -11.63 39.28 21.81
C CYS A 88 -12.26 39.14 23.20
N VAL A 89 -12.93 40.18 23.69
CA VAL A 89 -13.67 40.17 24.98
C VAL A 89 -14.82 39.15 25.03
N ARG A 90 -15.31 38.70 23.87
CA ARG A 90 -16.46 37.78 23.77
C ARG A 90 -16.08 36.38 23.29
N CYS A 91 -15.50 36.27 22.09
CA CYS A 91 -15.23 34.97 21.47
C CYS A 91 -13.81 34.43 21.71
N GLU A 92 -12.98 35.12 22.50
CA GLU A 92 -11.58 34.77 22.74
C GLU A 92 -10.70 34.65 21.48
N HIS A 93 -11.16 35.17 20.34
CA HIS A 93 -10.37 35.19 19.10
C HIS A 93 -9.00 35.82 19.35
N GLN A 94 -7.94 35.15 18.92
CA GLN A 94 -6.57 35.54 19.15
C GLN A 94 -6.01 36.25 17.92
N HIS A 95 -5.49 37.46 18.13
CA HIS A 95 -4.76 38.23 17.12
C HIS A 95 -3.31 38.41 17.58
N SER A 96 -2.38 37.86 16.79
CA SER A 96 -0.94 38.01 17.02
C SER A 96 -0.44 39.28 16.32
N VAL A 97 0.30 40.11 17.05
CA VAL A 97 0.94 41.30 16.48
C VAL A 97 2.12 40.87 15.58
N PRO A 98 2.30 41.47 14.39
CA PRO A 98 3.45 41.21 13.53
C PRO A 98 4.79 41.45 14.26
N GLY A 99 5.75 40.52 14.16
CA GLY A 99 7.08 40.63 14.79
C GLY A 99 7.30 39.79 16.05
N ALA A 100 6.29 39.07 16.55
CA ALA A 100 6.47 38.01 17.53
C ALA A 100 6.90 36.72 16.83
N ASN A 101 8.20 36.39 16.86
CA ASN A 101 8.82 35.21 16.20
C ASN A 101 8.37 33.83 16.76
N GLY A 102 7.18 33.72 17.35
CA GLY A 102 6.59 32.45 17.76
C GLY A 102 5.92 31.75 16.58
N ARG A 103 5.94 30.41 16.55
CA ARG A 103 5.05 29.63 15.68
C ARG A 103 3.62 30.14 15.92
N HIS A 104 3.02 30.81 14.95
CA HIS A 104 1.64 31.30 15.06
C HIS A 104 0.70 30.11 15.22
N ALA A 105 0.31 29.81 16.46
CA ALA A 105 -0.70 28.82 16.73
C ALA A 105 -2.02 29.33 16.13
N ALA A 106 -2.66 28.52 15.28
CA ALA A 106 -3.95 28.89 14.71
C ALA A 106 -4.96 29.09 15.85
N CYS A 107 -5.70 30.19 15.81
CA CYS A 107 -6.70 30.48 16.83
C CYS A 107 -7.77 29.37 16.88
N ASN A 108 -8.10 28.91 18.09
CA ASN A 108 -9.06 27.83 18.33
C ASN A 108 -10.44 28.33 18.79
N CYS A 109 -10.74 29.62 18.66
CA CYS A 109 -12.08 30.11 18.97
C CYS A 109 -13.13 29.52 18.02
N THR A 110 -14.38 29.48 18.47
CA THR A 110 -15.51 28.90 17.73
C THR A 110 -15.64 29.46 16.31
N GLU A 111 -15.48 30.77 16.13
CA GLU A 111 -15.61 31.41 14.81
C GLU A 111 -14.43 31.07 13.89
N CYS A 112 -13.19 31.09 14.40
CA CYS A 112 -12.03 30.63 13.63
C CYS A 112 -12.13 29.15 13.25
N PHE A 113 -12.67 28.32 14.15
CA PHE A 113 -12.91 26.92 13.86
C PHE A 113 -13.95 26.76 12.74
N LYS A 114 -15.08 27.47 12.81
CA LYS A 114 -16.10 27.47 11.75
C LYS A 114 -15.53 27.89 10.40
N VAL A 115 -14.76 28.99 10.34
CA VAL A 115 -14.11 29.45 9.11
C VAL A 115 -13.16 28.40 8.56
N ARG A 116 -12.34 27.78 9.41
CA ARG A 116 -11.42 26.71 9.00
C ARG A 116 -12.18 25.49 8.46
N GLN A 117 -13.27 25.10 9.12
CA GLN A 117 -14.14 24.00 8.66
C GLN A 117 -14.79 24.34 7.32
N GLN A 118 -15.28 25.57 7.13
CA GLN A 118 -15.83 26.03 5.84
C GLN A 118 -14.78 26.02 4.74
N GLN A 119 -13.55 26.46 5.02
CA GLN A 119 -12.44 26.41 4.06
C GLN A 119 -12.07 24.97 3.68
N LEU A 120 -12.03 24.06 4.66
CA LEU A 120 -11.79 22.64 4.42
C LEU A 120 -12.91 22.01 3.59
N ALA A 121 -14.18 22.31 3.92
CA ALA A 121 -15.33 21.84 3.17
C ALA A 121 -15.38 22.39 1.74
N ALA A 122 -15.09 23.68 1.56
CA ALA A 122 -15.00 24.31 0.25
C ALA A 122 -13.85 23.72 -0.58
N ARG A 123 -12.71 23.41 0.04
CA ARG A 123 -11.62 22.70 -0.61
C ARG A 123 -12.05 21.30 -1.03
N ALA A 124 -12.63 20.51 -0.12
CA ALA A 124 -13.11 19.16 -0.44
C ALA A 124 -14.17 19.16 -1.54
N ALA A 125 -15.06 20.17 -1.59
CA ALA A 125 -16.05 20.31 -2.65
C ALA A 125 -15.40 20.61 -4.02
N ARG A 126 -14.38 21.49 -4.06
CA ARG A 126 -13.61 21.74 -5.29
C ARG A 126 -12.87 20.49 -5.75
N ASP A 127 -12.18 19.81 -4.84
CA ASP A 127 -11.43 18.59 -5.14
C ASP A 127 -12.38 17.49 -5.68
N ARG A 128 -13.62 17.38 -5.16
CA ARG A 128 -14.65 16.48 -5.71
C ARG A 128 -15.11 16.86 -7.11
N LEU A 129 -15.31 18.15 -7.40
CA LEU A 129 -15.69 18.60 -8.73
C LEU A 129 -14.61 18.27 -9.76
N GLU A 130 -13.35 18.40 -9.38
CA GLU A 130 -12.20 18.04 -10.21
C GLU A 130 -12.11 16.52 -10.45
N LEU A 131 -12.32 15.71 -9.40
CA LEU A 131 -12.41 14.26 -9.52
C LEU A 131 -13.55 13.84 -10.46
N GLN A 132 -14.73 14.46 -10.33
CA GLN A 132 -15.87 14.23 -11.20
C GLN A 132 -15.58 14.68 -12.65
N ALA A 133 -14.87 15.78 -12.85
CA ALA A 133 -14.49 16.24 -14.18
C ALA A 133 -13.52 15.26 -14.87
N ARG A 134 -12.61 14.64 -14.11
CA ARG A 134 -11.62 13.69 -14.64
C ARG A 134 -12.17 12.29 -14.88
N TYR A 135 -12.93 11.74 -13.94
CA TYR A 135 -13.37 10.34 -13.98
C TYR A 135 -14.89 10.15 -14.05
N GLY A 136 -15.67 11.23 -14.00
CA GLY A 136 -17.14 11.14 -14.00
C GLY A 136 -17.77 10.86 -15.36
N ALA A 137 -17.00 10.94 -16.45
CA ALA A 137 -17.46 10.56 -17.78
C ALA A 137 -17.67 9.04 -17.86
N GLN A 138 -18.79 8.61 -18.45
CA GLN A 138 -19.01 7.19 -18.68
C GLN A 138 -18.03 6.67 -19.75
N LEU A 139 -17.21 5.71 -19.35
CA LEU A 139 -16.33 4.98 -20.26
C LEU A 139 -17.14 3.89 -20.98
N PRO A 140 -16.80 3.56 -22.23
CA PRO A 140 -17.37 2.40 -22.89
C PRO A 140 -17.01 1.14 -22.10
N ALA A 141 -18.00 0.27 -21.86
CA ALA A 141 -17.78 -0.97 -21.14
C ALA A 141 -16.94 -1.94 -21.99
N VAL A 142 -15.99 -2.62 -21.35
CA VAL A 142 -15.13 -3.59 -22.02
C VAL A 142 -15.92 -4.90 -22.23
N PRO A 143 -15.98 -5.45 -23.45
CA PRO A 143 -16.62 -6.74 -23.69
C PRO A 143 -15.94 -7.85 -22.87
N TYR A 144 -16.74 -8.67 -22.19
CA TYR A 144 -16.25 -9.77 -21.34
C TYR A 144 -15.30 -10.73 -22.07
N ALA A 145 -15.54 -10.96 -23.37
CA ALA A 145 -14.71 -11.81 -24.22
C ALA A 145 -13.28 -11.27 -24.42
N ASN A 146 -13.07 -9.96 -24.23
CA ASN A 146 -11.78 -9.31 -24.42
C ASN A 146 -10.88 -9.37 -23.17
N LEU A 147 -11.41 -9.81 -22.02
CA LEU A 147 -10.62 -9.94 -20.81
C LEU A 147 -9.71 -11.19 -20.90
N GLY A 148 -8.42 -10.99 -20.59
CA GLY A 148 -7.46 -12.07 -20.40
C GLY A 148 -7.77 -12.90 -19.15
N PHE A 149 -7.12 -14.06 -19.01
CA PHE A 149 -7.30 -14.95 -17.87
C PHE A 149 -6.93 -14.28 -16.54
N VAL A 150 -5.76 -13.62 -16.46
CA VAL A 150 -5.31 -12.95 -15.24
C VAL A 150 -6.27 -11.81 -14.87
N GLN A 151 -6.77 -11.07 -15.85
CA GLN A 151 -7.75 -10.01 -15.62
C GLN A 151 -9.06 -10.56 -15.04
N LYS A 152 -9.58 -11.67 -15.59
CA LYS A 152 -10.79 -12.34 -15.08
C LYS A 152 -10.59 -12.84 -13.65
N LEU A 153 -9.46 -13.50 -13.38
CA LEU A 153 -9.14 -14.02 -12.06
C LEU A 153 -9.00 -12.91 -11.02
N THR A 154 -8.31 -11.82 -11.39
CA THR A 154 -8.12 -10.65 -10.54
C THR A 154 -9.44 -9.95 -10.27
N LEU A 155 -10.28 -9.79 -11.30
CA LEU A 155 -11.60 -9.19 -11.14
C LEU A 155 -12.51 -10.04 -10.24
N LEU A 156 -12.47 -11.36 -10.36
CA LEU A 156 -13.20 -12.25 -9.45
C LEU A 156 -12.73 -12.08 -8.00
N ALA A 157 -11.41 -11.99 -7.76
CA ALA A 157 -10.86 -11.72 -6.43
C ALA A 157 -11.28 -10.35 -5.88
N LEU A 158 -11.34 -9.33 -6.74
CA LEU A 158 -11.73 -7.99 -6.36
C LEU A 158 -13.21 -7.89 -5.98
N LEU A 159 -14.07 -8.66 -6.66
CA LEU A 159 -15.50 -8.78 -6.38
C LEU A 159 -15.80 -9.59 -5.10
N ASP A 160 -14.79 -10.19 -4.47
CA ASP A 160 -14.88 -10.82 -3.16
C ASP A 160 -14.34 -9.86 -2.08
N ASP A 161 -15.03 -8.73 -1.87
CA ASP A 161 -14.58 -7.62 -1.01
C ASP A 161 -15.30 -7.49 0.34
N GLY A 162 -16.09 -8.51 0.70
CA GLY A 162 -16.89 -8.54 1.92
C GLY A 162 -18.19 -7.71 1.87
N TYR A 163 -18.44 -6.97 0.79
CA TYR A 163 -19.72 -6.28 0.57
C TYR A 163 -20.67 -7.14 -0.26
N GLY A 164 -21.96 -7.12 0.10
CA GLY A 164 -22.99 -7.88 -0.59
C GLY A 164 -23.25 -7.39 -2.02
N ALA A 165 -23.85 -8.26 -2.84
CA ALA A 165 -24.10 -8.05 -4.28
C ALA A 165 -24.88 -6.77 -4.65
N ASN A 166 -25.59 -6.17 -3.69
CA ASN A 166 -26.39 -4.94 -3.89
C ASN A 166 -25.54 -3.67 -4.08
N VAL A 167 -24.21 -3.76 -3.86
CA VAL A 167 -23.30 -2.63 -4.00
C VAL A 167 -22.55 -2.74 -5.32
N GLU A 168 -22.78 -1.78 -6.23
CA GLU A 168 -22.18 -1.80 -7.57
C GLU A 168 -20.69 -1.45 -7.63
N TRP A 169 -20.14 -0.88 -6.55
CA TRP A 169 -18.71 -0.54 -6.46
C TRP A 169 -17.92 -1.62 -5.73
N ILE A 170 -16.63 -1.68 -6.00
CA ILE A 170 -15.63 -2.55 -5.38
C ILE A 170 -14.86 -1.74 -4.33
N ALA A 171 -14.79 -2.28 -3.12
CA ALA A 171 -14.10 -1.65 -2.01
C ALA A 171 -12.59 -1.51 -2.28
N PRO A 172 -11.96 -0.43 -1.79
CA PRO A 172 -10.50 -0.32 -1.76
C PRO A 172 -9.84 -1.57 -1.16
N LEU A 173 -8.60 -1.87 -1.57
CA LEU A 173 -7.85 -3.01 -1.04
C LEU A 173 -7.44 -2.84 0.42
N ASN A 174 -7.35 -1.60 0.90
CA ASN A 174 -7.09 -1.28 2.30
C ASN A 174 -8.35 -1.22 3.18
N ALA A 175 -9.53 -1.56 2.62
CA ALA A 175 -10.77 -1.55 3.37
C ALA A 175 -10.78 -2.67 4.43
N PRO A 176 -11.31 -2.39 5.64
CA PRO A 176 -11.36 -3.38 6.73
C PRO A 176 -12.32 -4.55 6.48
N SER A 177 -13.16 -4.47 5.43
CA SER A 177 -14.07 -5.55 5.04
C SER A 177 -13.36 -6.71 4.34
N ARG A 178 -12.12 -6.53 3.88
CA ARG A 178 -11.36 -7.53 3.16
C ARG A 178 -10.61 -8.44 4.12
N GLU A 179 -10.92 -9.73 4.07
CA GLU A 179 -10.27 -10.75 4.90
C GLU A 179 -8.97 -11.29 4.27
N GLU A 180 -8.90 -11.29 2.93
CA GLU A 180 -7.77 -11.83 2.16
C GLU A 180 -6.98 -10.73 1.43
N LEU A 181 -5.67 -10.92 1.33
CA LEU A 181 -4.81 -10.09 0.48
C LEU A 181 -4.98 -10.51 -0.98
N LEU A 182 -5.13 -9.54 -1.89
CA LEU A 182 -5.15 -9.81 -3.34
C LEU A 182 -3.82 -10.42 -3.82
N ALA A 183 -2.72 -9.78 -3.44
CA ALA A 183 -1.33 -10.21 -3.66
C ALA A 183 -0.48 -9.89 -2.42
N LEU A 184 0.71 -10.48 -2.29
CA LEU A 184 1.51 -10.39 -1.06
C LEU A 184 2.19 -9.03 -0.89
N THR A 185 2.67 -8.44 -1.98
CA THR A 185 3.38 -7.17 -1.95
C THR A 185 2.45 -5.99 -2.24
N PHE A 186 2.83 -4.79 -1.80
CA PHE A 186 2.08 -3.58 -2.15
C PHE A 186 2.19 -3.28 -3.64
N GLU A 187 3.38 -3.42 -4.20
CA GLU A 187 3.71 -3.18 -5.58
C GLU A 187 2.90 -4.08 -6.52
N ALA A 188 2.80 -5.38 -6.24
CA ALA A 188 1.99 -6.30 -7.06
C ALA A 188 0.49 -5.95 -7.02
N ARG A 189 -0.02 -5.49 -5.86
CA ARG A 189 -1.43 -5.05 -5.76
C ARG A 189 -1.69 -3.80 -6.57
N GLU A 190 -0.79 -2.82 -6.50
CA GLU A 190 -0.87 -1.59 -7.31
C GLU A 190 -0.82 -1.90 -8.81
N GLU A 191 0.11 -2.78 -9.23
CA GLU A 191 0.26 -3.17 -10.63
C GLU A 191 -1.00 -3.87 -11.16
N LEU A 192 -1.56 -4.83 -10.44
CA LEU A 192 -2.80 -5.53 -10.83
C LEU A 192 -3.99 -4.56 -11.00
N LEU A 193 -4.15 -3.61 -10.08
CA LEU A 193 -5.23 -2.62 -10.17
C LEU A 193 -4.99 -1.62 -11.31
N LYS A 194 -3.74 -1.19 -11.48
CA LYS A 194 -3.34 -0.28 -12.55
C LYS A 194 -3.58 -0.92 -13.91
N ASP A 195 -3.19 -2.17 -14.11
CA ASP A 195 -3.39 -2.89 -15.37
C ASP A 195 -4.87 -3.01 -15.73
N LEU A 196 -5.72 -3.33 -14.75
CA LEU A 196 -7.17 -3.38 -14.95
C LEU A 196 -7.76 -2.00 -15.25
N HIS A 197 -7.26 -0.94 -14.61
CA HIS A 197 -7.70 0.43 -14.86
C HIS A 197 -7.29 0.92 -16.26
N GLU A 198 -6.04 0.70 -16.64
CA GLU A 198 -5.50 1.09 -17.95
C GLU A 198 -6.16 0.30 -19.09
N ALA A 199 -6.54 -0.96 -18.84
CA ALA A 199 -7.35 -1.75 -19.77
C ALA A 199 -8.84 -1.32 -19.81
N GLY A 200 -9.26 -0.35 -19.00
CA GLY A 200 -10.64 0.11 -18.91
C GLY A 200 -11.60 -0.86 -18.22
N VAL A 201 -11.09 -1.95 -17.63
CA VAL A 201 -11.87 -2.96 -16.90
C VAL A 201 -12.36 -2.41 -15.56
N LEU A 202 -11.59 -1.51 -14.95
CA LEU A 202 -11.98 -0.77 -13.76
C LEU A 202 -12.09 0.74 -14.05
N ALA A 203 -13.24 1.30 -13.71
CA ALA A 203 -13.46 2.75 -13.69
C ALA A 203 -13.37 3.27 -12.25
N VAL A 204 -12.82 4.47 -12.07
CA VAL A 204 -12.76 5.12 -10.76
C VAL A 204 -14.17 5.48 -10.30
N SER A 205 -14.53 5.12 -9.07
CA SER A 205 -15.73 5.65 -8.43
C SER A 205 -15.45 7.07 -7.95
N THR A 206 -16.25 8.05 -8.36
CA THR A 206 -16.11 9.45 -7.90
C THR A 206 -16.52 9.64 -6.43
N GLU A 207 -17.04 8.58 -5.80
CA GLU A 207 -17.28 8.49 -4.35
C GLU A 207 -16.06 7.96 -3.57
N SER A 208 -14.90 7.79 -4.22
CA SER A 208 -13.64 7.42 -3.57
C SER A 208 -13.17 8.48 -2.58
N ASP A 209 -12.37 8.07 -1.58
CA ASP A 209 -11.70 9.03 -0.70
C ASP A 209 -10.74 9.90 -1.52
N ILE A 210 -10.84 11.22 -1.35
CA ILE A 210 -10.01 12.20 -2.04
C ILE A 210 -8.52 12.06 -1.71
N ASN A 211 -8.18 11.41 -0.59
CA ASN A 211 -6.80 11.17 -0.20
C ASN A 211 -6.09 10.12 -1.07
N ALA A 212 -6.84 9.32 -1.85
CA ALA A 212 -6.30 8.38 -2.83
C ALA A 212 -5.73 9.09 -4.09
N PHE A 213 -5.92 10.41 -4.22
CA PHE A 213 -5.56 11.19 -5.40
C PHE A 213 -4.58 12.32 -5.09
N ASP A 214 -3.72 12.65 -6.05
CA ASP A 214 -2.90 13.85 -6.01
C ASP A 214 -3.69 15.07 -6.48
N ARG A 215 -3.99 15.95 -5.53
CA ARG A 215 -4.76 17.18 -5.74
C ARG A 215 -3.97 18.30 -6.42
N SER A 216 -2.65 18.20 -6.45
CA SER A 216 -1.80 19.14 -7.19
C SER A 216 -1.64 18.76 -8.65
N GLU A 217 -1.91 17.50 -9.00
CA GLU A 217 -1.80 16.95 -10.35
C GLU A 217 -3.16 16.58 -10.97
N GLY A 218 -4.16 17.43 -10.73
CA GLY A 218 -5.48 17.30 -11.33
C GLY A 218 -6.23 16.03 -10.91
N CYS A 219 -6.07 15.60 -9.65
CA CYS A 219 -6.62 14.35 -9.12
C CYS A 219 -6.12 13.09 -9.87
N SER A 220 -4.82 13.02 -10.20
CA SER A 220 -4.21 11.76 -10.63
C SER A 220 -4.28 10.72 -9.50
N ILE A 221 -4.38 9.43 -9.84
CA ILE A 221 -4.39 8.37 -8.83
C ILE A 221 -3.00 8.31 -8.18
N ARG A 222 -2.94 8.46 -6.86
CA ARG A 222 -1.71 8.36 -6.07
C ARG A 222 -1.48 6.94 -5.57
N GLU A 223 -2.55 6.27 -5.18
CA GLU A 223 -2.54 4.91 -4.63
C GLU A 223 -3.78 4.16 -5.10
N TYR A 224 -3.60 3.18 -5.99
CA TYR A 224 -4.68 2.41 -6.59
C TYR A 224 -5.44 1.58 -5.53
N SER A 225 -4.72 1.07 -4.54
CA SER A 225 -5.25 0.28 -3.42
C SER A 225 -6.19 1.07 -2.51
N ALA A 226 -6.13 2.40 -2.54
CA ALA A 226 -7.01 3.29 -1.77
C ALA A 226 -8.25 3.75 -2.56
N VAL A 227 -8.31 3.47 -3.86
CA VAL A 227 -9.42 3.87 -4.74
C VAL A 227 -10.58 2.88 -4.61
N ARG A 228 -11.81 3.41 -4.64
CA ARG A 228 -13.02 2.62 -4.83
C ARG A 228 -13.26 2.46 -6.33
N TRP A 229 -13.50 1.24 -6.76
CA TRP A 229 -13.60 0.92 -8.19
C TRP A 229 -15.03 0.62 -8.62
N LEU A 230 -15.30 0.76 -9.91
CA LEU A 230 -16.52 0.30 -10.58
C LEU A 230 -16.10 -0.70 -11.66
N PRO A 231 -16.64 -1.94 -11.66
CA PRO A 231 -16.35 -2.89 -12.73
C PRO A 231 -16.97 -2.39 -14.03
N ASN A 232 -16.16 -2.13 -15.05
CA ASN A 232 -16.58 -1.58 -16.34
C ASN A 232 -16.56 -2.65 -17.44
N VAL A 233 -17.30 -3.73 -17.23
CA VAL A 233 -17.37 -4.89 -18.13
C VAL A 233 -18.79 -5.09 -18.63
N THR A 234 -18.97 -5.45 -19.89
CA THR A 234 -20.27 -5.81 -20.48
C THR A 234 -20.29 -7.29 -20.91
N LEU A 235 -21.31 -8.01 -20.43
CA LEU A 235 -21.60 -9.40 -20.81
C LEU A 235 -22.41 -9.50 -22.11
N ASP A 236 -23.23 -8.49 -22.41
CA ASP A 236 -24.17 -8.46 -23.55
C ASP A 236 -23.75 -7.52 -24.68
N GLY A 237 -22.66 -6.76 -24.50
CA GLY A 237 -22.14 -5.80 -25.47
C GLY A 237 -22.87 -4.45 -25.49
N ALA A 238 -23.86 -4.24 -24.63
CA ALA A 238 -24.68 -3.03 -24.64
C ALA A 238 -24.35 -2.11 -23.47
N ALA A 239 -24.47 -2.63 -22.24
CA ALA A 239 -24.28 -1.85 -21.03
C ALA A 239 -23.34 -2.55 -20.04
N ARG A 240 -22.81 -1.77 -19.11
CA ARG A 240 -22.06 -2.30 -17.97
C ARG A 240 -22.92 -3.32 -17.24
N SER A 241 -22.39 -4.51 -17.04
CA SER A 241 -23.04 -5.55 -16.29
C SER A 241 -23.09 -5.19 -14.82
N ASN A 242 -24.18 -5.56 -14.16
CA ASN A 242 -24.27 -5.44 -12.71
C ASN A 242 -23.24 -6.36 -12.05
N ARG A 243 -22.94 -6.06 -10.78
CA ARG A 243 -21.87 -6.76 -10.05
C ARG A 243 -22.14 -8.27 -9.90
N GLU A 244 -23.38 -8.64 -9.59
CA GLU A 244 -23.78 -10.03 -9.35
C GLU A 244 -23.64 -10.92 -10.58
N ASN A 245 -24.17 -10.48 -11.72
CA ASN A 245 -24.09 -11.23 -12.97
C ASN A 245 -22.64 -11.37 -13.44
N LEU A 246 -21.83 -10.33 -13.25
CA LEU A 246 -20.41 -10.38 -13.58
C LEU A 246 -19.67 -11.40 -12.70
N TYR A 247 -19.93 -11.40 -11.39
CA TYR A 247 -19.38 -12.39 -10.47
C TYR A 247 -19.76 -13.81 -10.90
N LEU A 248 -21.06 -14.06 -11.16
CA LEU A 248 -21.55 -15.36 -11.57
C LEU A 248 -20.91 -15.83 -12.88
N ALA A 249 -20.82 -14.94 -13.88
CA ALA A 249 -20.19 -15.26 -15.16
C ALA A 249 -18.71 -15.63 -14.99
N LEU A 250 -17.94 -14.81 -14.25
CA LEU A 250 -16.53 -15.08 -13.93
C LEU A 250 -16.36 -16.41 -13.19
N TYR A 251 -17.14 -16.63 -12.14
CA TYR A 251 -17.05 -17.85 -11.34
C TYR A 251 -17.39 -19.10 -12.16
N GLN A 252 -18.46 -19.04 -12.99
CA GLN A 252 -18.85 -20.15 -13.86
C GLN A 252 -17.78 -20.45 -14.91
N GLU A 253 -17.20 -19.44 -15.56
CA GLU A 253 -16.14 -19.66 -16.55
C GLU A 253 -14.87 -20.21 -15.90
N LEU A 254 -14.44 -19.64 -14.77
CA LEU A 254 -13.18 -20.00 -14.11
C LEU A 254 -13.24 -21.34 -13.38
N SER A 255 -14.39 -21.73 -12.82
CA SER A 255 -14.60 -23.04 -12.19
C SER A 255 -14.89 -24.17 -13.20
N GLY A 256 -15.07 -23.81 -14.47
CA GLY A 256 -15.38 -24.71 -15.58
C GLY A 256 -14.17 -25.53 -16.06
N SER A 257 -14.09 -25.72 -17.37
CA SER A 257 -12.95 -26.39 -18.01
C SER A 257 -11.87 -25.38 -18.37
N VAL A 258 -10.62 -25.70 -18.04
CA VAL A 258 -9.46 -24.87 -18.40
C VAL A 258 -9.34 -24.78 -19.92
N LYS A 259 -9.28 -23.56 -20.45
CA LYS A 259 -9.19 -23.31 -21.89
C LYS A 259 -7.75 -23.32 -22.36
N ALA A 260 -7.49 -23.89 -23.53
CA ALA A 260 -6.15 -23.91 -24.13
C ALA A 260 -5.55 -22.50 -24.32
N ALA A 261 -6.39 -21.50 -24.60
CA ALA A 261 -5.98 -20.10 -24.73
C ALA A 261 -5.37 -19.51 -23.45
N TRP A 262 -5.65 -20.09 -22.28
CA TRP A 262 -5.14 -19.62 -20.99
C TRP A 262 -3.76 -20.19 -20.64
N LYS A 263 -3.20 -21.08 -21.48
CA LYS A 263 -1.94 -21.81 -21.18
C LYS A 263 -0.80 -20.87 -20.79
N SER A 264 -0.53 -19.83 -21.57
CA SER A 264 0.57 -18.89 -21.32
C SER A 264 0.36 -18.04 -20.06
N GLU A 265 -0.87 -17.59 -19.82
CA GLU A 265 -1.23 -16.80 -18.65
C GLU A 265 -1.19 -17.64 -17.37
N ILE A 266 -1.72 -18.87 -17.38
CA ILE A 266 -1.64 -19.79 -16.22
C ILE A 266 -0.18 -20.13 -15.94
N TYR A 267 0.63 -20.44 -16.95
CA TYR A 267 2.06 -20.71 -16.77
C TYR A 267 2.76 -19.55 -16.05
N SER A 268 2.63 -18.34 -16.60
CA SER A 268 3.24 -17.13 -16.04
C SER A 268 2.78 -16.88 -14.61
N LEU A 269 1.48 -17.06 -14.34
CA LEU A 269 0.88 -16.81 -13.03
C LEU A 269 1.32 -17.84 -11.97
N VAL A 270 1.39 -19.12 -12.32
CA VAL A 270 1.87 -20.18 -11.41
C VAL A 270 3.28 -19.86 -10.92
N PHE A 271 4.17 -19.46 -11.84
CA PHE A 271 5.54 -19.10 -11.50
C PHE A 271 5.63 -17.77 -10.74
N SER A 272 4.90 -16.74 -11.16
CA SER A 272 4.96 -15.43 -10.50
C SER A 272 4.48 -15.48 -9.05
N LEU A 273 3.36 -16.16 -8.78
CA LEU A 273 2.83 -16.32 -7.43
C LEU A 273 3.78 -17.11 -6.51
N ALA A 274 4.37 -18.20 -7.01
CA ALA A 274 5.32 -19.00 -6.23
C ALA A 274 6.62 -18.23 -5.95
N ARG A 275 7.07 -17.40 -6.90
CA ARG A 275 8.25 -16.55 -6.79
C ARG A 275 8.03 -15.42 -5.78
N GLU A 276 6.91 -14.71 -5.88
CA GLU A 276 6.54 -13.65 -4.95
C GLU A 276 6.47 -14.18 -3.52
N GLU A 277 5.80 -15.31 -3.30
CA GLU A 277 5.70 -15.95 -1.98
C GLU A 277 7.08 -16.31 -1.41
N SER A 278 7.93 -16.94 -2.23
CA SER A 278 9.27 -17.34 -1.81
C SER A 278 10.16 -16.15 -1.45
N LEU A 279 10.11 -15.07 -2.23
CA LEU A 279 10.88 -13.86 -1.97
C LEU A 279 10.38 -13.10 -0.74
N GLN A 280 9.06 -13.01 -0.59
CA GLN A 280 8.47 -12.38 0.59
C GLN A 280 8.86 -13.12 1.87
N TYR A 281 8.91 -14.45 1.82
CA TYR A 281 9.37 -15.24 2.95
C TYR A 281 10.85 -15.00 3.28
N ILE A 282 11.73 -14.88 2.28
CA ILE A 282 13.13 -14.53 2.50
C ILE A 282 13.25 -13.15 3.16
N ARG A 283 12.46 -12.16 2.73
CA ARG A 283 12.43 -10.82 3.34
C ARG A 283 12.02 -10.88 4.81
N VAL A 284 10.96 -11.64 5.12
CA VAL A 284 10.49 -11.84 6.49
C VAL A 284 11.59 -12.42 7.38
N LEU A 285 12.26 -13.49 6.92
CA LEU A 285 13.35 -14.12 7.69
C LEU A 285 14.57 -13.21 7.83
N ALA A 286 14.94 -12.46 6.78
CA ALA A 286 16.05 -11.52 6.85
C ALA A 286 15.76 -10.38 7.85
N SER A 287 14.54 -9.85 7.84
CA SER A 287 14.11 -8.82 8.80
C SER A 287 14.11 -9.33 10.24
N GLU A 288 13.80 -10.62 10.46
CA GLU A 288 13.80 -11.24 11.79
C GLU A 288 15.19 -11.24 12.46
N VAL A 289 16.27 -11.17 11.66
CA VAL A 289 17.66 -11.10 12.13
C VAL A 289 18.31 -9.72 11.89
N ASP A 290 17.49 -8.67 11.75
CA ASP A 290 17.90 -7.28 11.49
C ASP A 290 18.77 -7.11 10.23
N PHE A 291 18.58 -7.95 9.21
CA PHE A 291 19.25 -7.79 7.93
C PHE A 291 18.40 -6.97 6.96
N ALA A 292 18.98 -5.89 6.43
CA ALA A 292 18.48 -5.28 5.20
C ALA A 292 18.75 -6.25 4.05
N PHE A 293 17.70 -6.74 3.40
CA PHE A 293 17.82 -7.69 2.30
C PHE A 293 18.17 -6.97 1.00
N THR A 294 19.46 -6.82 0.70
CA THR A 294 19.95 -6.07 -0.46
C THR A 294 20.20 -6.93 -1.71
N ALA A 295 20.09 -8.25 -1.59
CA ALA A 295 20.39 -9.19 -2.68
C ALA A 295 19.14 -9.62 -3.48
N GLU A 296 18.13 -8.75 -3.58
CA GLU A 296 16.83 -9.10 -4.15
C GLU A 296 16.93 -9.66 -5.58
N ALA A 297 17.60 -8.95 -6.49
CA ALA A 297 17.75 -9.40 -7.88
C ALA A 297 18.41 -10.79 -7.99
N ARG A 298 19.44 -11.04 -7.16
CA ARG A 298 20.10 -12.36 -7.17
C ARG A 298 19.23 -13.44 -6.55
N ALA A 299 18.47 -13.11 -5.51
CA ALA A 299 17.51 -14.02 -4.92
C ALA A 299 16.38 -14.38 -5.88
N ASP A 300 15.90 -13.39 -6.62
CA ASP A 300 14.87 -13.48 -7.64
C ASP A 300 15.26 -14.46 -8.76
N GLU A 301 16.50 -14.38 -9.26
CA GLU A 301 17.08 -15.36 -10.19
C GLU A 301 17.17 -16.77 -9.59
N VAL A 302 17.75 -16.90 -8.39
CA VAL A 302 17.95 -18.20 -7.73
C VAL A 302 16.60 -18.86 -7.44
N VAL A 303 15.62 -18.14 -6.90
CA VAL A 303 14.27 -18.64 -6.65
C VAL A 303 13.64 -19.13 -7.94
N GLY A 304 13.72 -18.35 -9.03
CA GLY A 304 13.19 -18.76 -10.33
C GLY A 304 13.80 -20.08 -10.84
N GLN A 305 15.11 -20.26 -10.67
CA GLN A 305 15.77 -21.53 -10.98
C GLN A 305 15.28 -22.68 -10.10
N LEU A 306 15.21 -22.47 -8.78
CA LEU A 306 14.86 -23.53 -7.83
C LEU A 306 13.42 -24.01 -7.99
N LEU A 307 12.49 -23.12 -8.37
CA LEU A 307 11.09 -23.47 -8.60
C LEU A 307 10.86 -24.46 -9.75
N GLN A 308 11.88 -24.73 -10.58
CA GLN A 308 11.81 -25.76 -11.62
C GLN A 308 11.75 -27.20 -11.07
N ASP A 309 12.37 -27.42 -9.90
CA ASP A 309 12.55 -28.76 -9.30
C ASP A 309 12.06 -28.85 -7.85
N PHE A 310 11.82 -27.71 -7.20
CA PHE A 310 11.44 -27.62 -5.80
C PHE A 310 10.15 -26.81 -5.61
N SER A 311 9.36 -27.18 -4.60
CA SER A 311 8.13 -26.47 -4.22
C SER A 311 8.42 -25.28 -3.31
N VAL A 312 7.46 -24.36 -3.18
CA VAL A 312 7.56 -23.21 -2.26
C VAL A 312 7.83 -23.68 -0.83
N SER A 313 7.17 -24.75 -0.39
CA SER A 313 7.44 -25.39 0.90
C SER A 313 8.91 -25.80 1.07
N GLN A 314 9.55 -26.34 0.03
CA GLN A 314 10.97 -26.72 0.08
C GLN A 314 11.88 -25.50 0.05
N LEU A 315 11.54 -24.48 -0.74
CA LEU A 315 12.23 -23.20 -0.73
C LEU A 315 12.18 -22.53 0.65
N TYR A 316 11.08 -22.66 1.40
CA TYR A 316 10.99 -22.18 2.78
C TYR A 316 12.00 -22.88 3.69
N TYR A 317 12.25 -24.17 3.49
CA TYR A 317 13.31 -24.86 4.21
C TYR A 317 14.70 -24.31 3.85
N PHE A 318 14.99 -24.13 2.57
CA PHE A 318 16.26 -23.59 2.10
C PHE A 318 16.51 -22.16 2.59
N ALA A 319 15.49 -21.29 2.53
CA ALA A 319 15.56 -19.91 2.99
C ALA A 319 15.89 -19.83 4.48
N ARG A 320 15.20 -20.61 5.33
CA ARG A 320 15.50 -20.67 6.78
C ARG A 320 16.93 -21.10 7.07
N LEU A 321 17.41 -22.13 6.38
CA LEU A 321 18.78 -22.59 6.57
C LEU A 321 19.79 -21.52 6.12
N ALA A 322 19.55 -20.90 4.97
CA ALA A 322 20.42 -19.87 4.41
C ALA A 322 20.50 -18.62 5.30
N VAL A 323 19.37 -18.14 5.83
CA VAL A 323 19.32 -16.99 6.73
C VAL A 323 20.01 -17.32 8.06
N ARG A 324 19.76 -18.51 8.64
CA ARG A 324 20.46 -18.94 9.86
C ARG A 324 21.98 -18.97 9.67
N ASN A 325 22.44 -19.50 8.54
CA ASN A 325 23.86 -19.55 8.22
C ASN A 325 24.45 -18.13 8.03
N ALA A 326 23.70 -17.23 7.39
CA ALA A 326 24.10 -15.83 7.25
C ALA A 326 24.18 -15.10 8.60
N ALA A 327 23.20 -15.32 9.48
CA ALA A 327 23.20 -14.77 10.84
C ALA A 327 24.40 -15.28 11.66
N HIS A 328 24.69 -16.58 11.58
CA HIS A 328 25.87 -17.16 12.21
C HIS A 328 27.18 -16.57 11.64
N PHE A 329 27.29 -16.44 10.32
CA PHE A 329 28.45 -15.84 9.65
C PHE A 329 28.69 -14.38 10.06
N TYR A 330 27.63 -13.62 10.34
CA TYR A 330 27.71 -12.30 10.95
C TYR A 330 28.18 -12.37 12.40
N ALA A 331 27.55 -13.21 13.22
CA ALA A 331 27.82 -13.34 14.65
C ALA A 331 29.27 -13.77 14.95
N THR A 332 29.88 -14.61 14.10
CA THR A 332 31.27 -15.05 14.27
C THR A 332 32.32 -14.04 13.78
N GLY A 333 31.91 -12.85 13.31
CA GLY A 333 32.85 -11.82 12.82
C GLY A 333 33.48 -12.13 11.46
N ASN A 334 33.04 -13.19 10.78
CA ASN A 334 33.59 -13.59 9.48
C ASN A 334 33.04 -12.75 8.32
N SER A 335 31.96 -12.00 8.54
CA SER A 335 31.37 -11.07 7.58
C SER A 335 31.91 -9.65 7.77
N LYS A 336 32.00 -8.87 6.69
CA LYS A 336 32.34 -7.43 6.74
C LYS A 336 31.21 -6.53 7.28
N GLY A 337 30.08 -7.11 7.67
CA GLY A 337 28.88 -6.41 8.12
C GLY A 337 27.59 -7.11 7.70
N ARG A 338 26.45 -6.60 8.17
CA ARG A 338 25.12 -7.20 7.93
C ARG A 338 24.79 -7.36 6.45
N SER A 339 25.08 -6.36 5.62
CA SER A 339 24.84 -6.45 4.17
C SER A 339 25.68 -7.55 3.51
N HIS A 340 26.94 -7.73 3.93
CA HIS A 340 27.78 -8.80 3.41
C HIS A 340 27.24 -10.19 3.79
N ALA A 341 26.77 -10.35 5.02
CA ALA A 341 26.13 -11.59 5.47
C ALA A 341 24.82 -11.86 4.71
N SER A 342 23.94 -10.87 4.61
CA SER A 342 22.67 -10.92 3.88
C SER A 342 22.85 -11.35 2.42
N ASN A 343 23.88 -10.81 1.75
CA ASN A 343 24.19 -11.16 0.35
C ASN A 343 24.62 -12.63 0.14
N THR A 344 24.91 -13.39 1.21
CA THR A 344 25.21 -14.83 1.10
C THR A 344 23.95 -15.71 1.01
N ILE A 345 22.76 -15.19 1.36
CA ILE A 345 21.52 -15.96 1.44
C ILE A 345 21.21 -16.68 0.11
N PRO A 346 21.17 -16.03 -1.07
CA PRO A 346 20.82 -16.71 -2.32
C PRO A 346 21.81 -17.83 -2.68
N ARG A 347 23.11 -17.59 -2.46
CA ARG A 347 24.16 -18.59 -2.73
C ARG A 347 24.00 -19.81 -1.81
N ASN A 348 23.70 -19.60 -0.54
CA ASN A 348 23.50 -20.68 0.42
C ASN A 348 22.24 -21.50 0.11
N MET A 349 21.16 -20.85 -0.36
CA MET A 349 19.97 -21.56 -0.85
C MET A 349 20.32 -22.46 -2.04
N LEU A 350 21.02 -21.91 -3.04
CA LEU A 350 21.42 -22.67 -4.22
C LEU A 350 22.31 -23.88 -3.86
N GLY A 351 23.32 -23.67 -3.00
CA GLY A 351 24.20 -24.76 -2.55
C GLY A 351 23.45 -25.86 -1.79
N THR A 352 22.47 -25.49 -0.96
CA THR A 352 21.61 -26.45 -0.24
C THR A 352 20.75 -27.24 -1.22
N ALA A 353 20.16 -26.57 -2.22
CA ALA A 353 19.34 -27.22 -3.23
C ALA A 353 20.15 -28.18 -4.11
N GLN A 354 21.38 -27.80 -4.48
CA GLN A 354 22.29 -28.68 -5.22
C GLN A 354 22.63 -29.94 -4.42
N ASP A 355 22.92 -29.81 -3.12
CA ASP A 355 23.13 -30.96 -2.24
C ASP A 355 21.87 -31.84 -2.15
N ALA A 356 20.68 -31.23 -2.07
CA ALA A 356 19.41 -31.93 -2.07
C ALA A 356 19.13 -32.73 -3.36
N LEU A 357 19.54 -32.20 -4.52
CA LEU A 357 19.48 -32.93 -5.80
C LEU A 357 20.45 -34.10 -5.81
N VAL A 358 21.72 -33.88 -5.44
CA VAL A 358 22.77 -34.91 -5.47
C VAL A 358 22.47 -36.06 -4.50
N ARG A 359 21.98 -35.75 -3.31
CA ARG A 359 21.70 -36.73 -2.26
C ARG A 359 20.24 -37.22 -2.24
N ASN A 360 19.44 -36.76 -3.20
CA ASN A 360 18.03 -37.11 -3.37
C ASN A 360 17.19 -36.98 -2.08
N TRP A 361 17.36 -35.88 -1.34
CA TRP A 361 16.49 -35.57 -0.21
C TRP A 361 15.55 -34.41 -0.53
N ARG A 362 14.37 -34.42 0.11
CA ARG A 362 13.35 -33.38 -0.01
C ARG A 362 12.82 -33.07 1.38
N LYS A 363 13.04 -31.85 1.86
CA LYS A 363 12.55 -31.41 3.17
C LYS A 363 11.62 -30.23 3.01
N ASN A 364 10.41 -30.40 3.52
CA ASN A 364 9.34 -29.43 3.42
C ASN A 364 9.38 -28.44 4.58
N GLY A 365 8.95 -27.22 4.30
CA GLY A 365 8.68 -26.17 5.26
C GLY A 365 7.19 -26.00 5.51
N HIS A 366 6.85 -25.49 6.70
CA HIS A 366 5.48 -25.11 7.02
C HIS A 366 5.24 -23.69 6.54
N ARG A 367 4.03 -23.41 6.08
CA ARG A 367 3.62 -22.04 5.69
C ARG A 367 3.69 -21.14 6.92
N ASP A 368 4.29 -19.97 6.75
CA ASP A 368 4.45 -18.97 7.80
C ASP A 368 3.25 -18.04 7.77
N ALA A 369 2.61 -17.77 8.92
CA ALA A 369 1.43 -16.93 9.00
C ALA A 369 1.70 -15.48 8.55
N ARG A 370 2.97 -15.03 8.56
CA ARG A 370 3.39 -13.71 8.05
C ARG A 370 3.40 -13.64 6.51
N VAL A 371 3.28 -14.79 5.83
CA VAL A 371 3.18 -14.90 4.37
C VAL A 371 1.95 -15.77 4.04
N PRO A 372 0.74 -15.21 4.22
CA PRO A 372 -0.51 -15.96 4.05
C PRO A 372 -0.76 -16.30 2.57
N GLN A 373 -1.67 -17.25 2.34
CA GLN A 373 -2.17 -17.48 0.98
C GLN A 373 -2.99 -16.27 0.51
N THR A 374 -2.80 -15.85 -0.74
CA THR A 374 -3.54 -14.72 -1.31
C THR A 374 -4.83 -15.18 -2.01
N ALA A 375 -5.76 -14.25 -2.23
CA ALA A 375 -6.99 -14.50 -2.98
C ALA A 375 -6.68 -15.03 -4.40
N LEU A 376 -5.65 -14.50 -5.07
CA LEU A 376 -5.23 -15.00 -6.39
C LEU A 376 -4.73 -16.44 -6.33
N GLN A 377 -3.92 -16.80 -5.33
CA GLN A 377 -3.47 -18.18 -5.15
C GLN A 377 -4.64 -19.11 -4.87
N ARG A 378 -5.52 -18.73 -3.94
CA ARG A 378 -6.72 -19.50 -3.61
C ARG A 378 -7.58 -19.76 -4.84
N LEU A 379 -7.95 -18.71 -5.58
CA LEU A 379 -8.79 -18.85 -6.77
C LEU A 379 -8.11 -19.67 -7.88
N LEU A 380 -6.82 -19.46 -8.12
CA LEU A 380 -6.09 -20.24 -9.13
C LEU A 380 -6.09 -21.73 -8.77
N TYR A 381 -5.66 -22.09 -7.57
CA TYR A 381 -5.45 -23.49 -7.21
C TYR A 381 -6.75 -24.20 -6.83
N ASP A 382 -7.65 -23.55 -6.11
CA ASP A 382 -8.87 -24.19 -5.60
C ASP A 382 -10.01 -24.14 -6.61
N VAL A 383 -10.17 -23.04 -7.33
CA VAL A 383 -11.32 -22.85 -8.26
C VAL A 383 -10.95 -23.28 -9.68
N VAL A 384 -9.83 -22.77 -10.22
CA VAL A 384 -9.46 -23.03 -11.61
C VAL A 384 -8.83 -24.40 -11.79
N LEU A 385 -7.78 -24.70 -11.03
CA LEU A 385 -7.00 -25.93 -11.18
C LEU A 385 -7.56 -27.11 -10.39
N LYS A 386 -8.42 -26.86 -9.40
CA LYS A 386 -9.06 -27.87 -8.53
C LYS A 386 -8.04 -28.77 -7.81
N ASP A 387 -6.91 -28.17 -7.42
CA ASP A 387 -5.82 -28.83 -6.71
C ASP A 387 -5.37 -27.97 -5.53
N SER A 388 -6.14 -28.05 -4.45
CA SER A 388 -5.95 -27.22 -3.28
C SER A 388 -4.61 -27.47 -2.61
N GLY A 389 -3.86 -26.38 -2.40
CA GLY A 389 -2.54 -26.40 -1.77
C GLY A 389 -1.38 -26.74 -2.70
N ALA A 390 -1.64 -27.10 -3.97
CA ALA A 390 -0.57 -27.38 -4.94
C ALA A 390 0.42 -26.23 -5.12
N GLY A 391 -0.06 -24.98 -5.03
CA GLY A 391 0.80 -23.79 -5.10
C GLY A 391 1.87 -23.71 -4.00
N PHE A 392 1.69 -24.44 -2.89
CA PHE A 392 2.68 -24.54 -1.82
C PHE A 392 3.49 -25.83 -1.87
N SER A 393 2.82 -26.94 -2.14
CA SER A 393 3.35 -28.29 -1.96
C SER A 393 4.07 -28.83 -3.19
N LYS A 394 3.68 -28.39 -4.39
CA LYS A 394 4.24 -28.86 -5.66
C LYS A 394 5.23 -27.84 -6.25
N SER A 395 6.21 -28.36 -6.98
CA SER A 395 7.16 -27.51 -7.73
C SER A 395 6.47 -26.93 -8.96
N PRO A 396 6.48 -25.61 -9.18
CA PRO A 396 5.92 -25.02 -10.40
C PRO A 396 6.38 -25.71 -11.69
N GLY A 397 7.69 -25.98 -11.83
CA GLY A 397 8.23 -26.61 -13.04
C GLY A 397 7.78 -28.05 -13.24
N MET A 398 7.86 -28.88 -12.19
CA MET A 398 7.40 -30.28 -12.28
C MET A 398 5.88 -30.35 -12.41
N TYR A 399 5.14 -29.60 -11.61
CA TYR A 399 3.68 -29.56 -11.65
C TYR A 399 3.16 -29.13 -13.02
N TRP A 400 3.79 -28.13 -13.62
CA TRP A 400 3.46 -27.69 -14.97
C TRP A 400 3.64 -28.80 -16.00
N ARG A 401 4.83 -29.43 -16.02
CA ARG A 401 5.19 -30.43 -17.03
C ARG A 401 4.47 -31.76 -16.86
N ASP A 402 4.37 -32.22 -15.63
CA ASP A 402 4.03 -33.61 -15.32
C ASP A 402 2.53 -33.77 -15.01
N GLU A 403 1.84 -32.68 -14.66
CA GLU A 403 0.43 -32.72 -14.29
C GLU A 403 -0.41 -31.75 -15.13
N LEU A 404 -0.14 -30.44 -15.08
CA LEU A 404 -1.00 -29.44 -15.73
C LEU A 404 -1.04 -29.56 -17.26
N VAL A 405 0.11 -29.75 -17.91
CA VAL A 405 0.17 -29.95 -19.36
C VAL A 405 -0.57 -31.21 -19.77
N PRO A 406 -0.25 -32.41 -19.23
CA PRO A 406 -1.00 -33.63 -19.50
C PRO A 406 -2.50 -33.51 -19.26
N GLN A 407 -2.91 -32.88 -18.16
CA GLN A 407 -4.30 -32.81 -17.74
C GLN A 407 -5.14 -31.83 -18.58
N PHE A 408 -4.61 -30.64 -18.88
CA PHE A 408 -5.40 -29.55 -19.46
C PHE A 408 -5.00 -29.18 -20.89
N PHE A 409 -3.77 -29.49 -21.31
CA PHE A 409 -3.20 -28.95 -22.55
C PHE A 409 -2.74 -30.01 -23.55
N SER A 410 -2.64 -31.28 -23.16
CA SER A 410 -2.27 -32.40 -24.05
C SER A 410 -3.46 -32.97 -24.86
N ALA A 411 -4.70 -32.67 -24.47
CA ALA A 411 -5.90 -33.22 -25.12
C ALA A 411 -6.24 -32.60 -26.49
N VAL A 412 -5.54 -31.55 -26.95
CA VAL A 412 -5.74 -30.98 -28.29
C VAL A 412 -5.22 -31.91 -29.41
N ALA A 413 -4.56 -33.01 -29.06
CA ALA A 413 -4.07 -34.02 -30.00
C ALA A 413 -4.92 -35.31 -30.05
N PHE A 414 -6.02 -35.42 -29.30
CA PHE A 414 -6.74 -36.69 -29.11
C PHE A 414 -8.13 -36.76 -29.74
N ASP A 415 -8.47 -35.83 -30.64
CA ASP A 415 -9.71 -35.88 -31.43
C ASP A 415 -9.41 -35.94 -32.94
N SER A 416 -8.45 -36.79 -33.32
CA SER A 416 -8.42 -37.51 -34.61
C SER A 416 -7.26 -38.51 -34.58
N ASP A 417 -7.58 -39.77 -34.87
CA ASP A 417 -6.63 -40.85 -35.21
C ASP A 417 -5.89 -41.55 -34.06
N LEU A 418 -6.63 -42.41 -33.36
CA LEU A 418 -6.07 -43.68 -32.88
C LEU A 418 -5.40 -44.40 -34.06
N LEU A 419 -4.08 -44.60 -33.99
CA LEU A 419 -3.17 -45.23 -34.97
C LEU A 419 -2.56 -44.29 -36.03
N GLY A 420 -1.68 -43.38 -35.63
CA GLY A 420 -0.68 -42.85 -36.56
C GLY A 420 0.05 -41.59 -36.10
N ASN A 421 1.27 -41.76 -35.60
CA ASN A 421 2.31 -40.73 -35.41
C ASN A 421 2.37 -40.07 -34.01
N LEU A 422 3.24 -40.64 -33.16
CA LEU A 422 3.94 -39.87 -32.13
C LEU A 422 4.70 -38.73 -32.83
N ARG A 423 4.18 -37.50 -32.79
CA ARG A 423 4.86 -36.33 -33.35
C ARG A 423 5.83 -35.76 -32.32
N LEU A 424 7.10 -35.64 -32.69
CA LEU A 424 8.13 -34.97 -31.89
C LEU A 424 7.94 -33.44 -31.99
N PHE A 425 8.06 -32.74 -30.85
CA PHE A 425 7.96 -31.28 -30.76
C PHE A 425 9.08 -30.69 -29.88
N CYS A 426 9.43 -29.42 -30.12
CA CYS A 426 10.62 -28.80 -29.55
C CYS A 426 10.27 -28.25 -28.19
N ARG A 427 10.98 -28.69 -27.15
CA ARG A 427 10.76 -28.25 -25.77
C ARG A 427 10.85 -26.73 -25.57
N GLU A 428 11.62 -26.04 -26.40
CA GLU A 428 11.89 -24.60 -26.24
C GLU A 428 10.96 -23.69 -27.06
N CYS A 429 10.40 -24.19 -28.17
CA CYS A 429 9.61 -23.34 -29.09
C CYS A 429 8.34 -23.99 -29.64
N ASP A 430 7.99 -25.21 -29.20
CA ASP A 430 6.83 -25.99 -29.65
C ASP A 430 6.80 -26.32 -31.15
N SER A 431 7.88 -26.01 -31.89
CA SER A 431 8.01 -26.37 -33.30
C SER A 431 8.00 -27.89 -33.48
N SER A 432 7.33 -28.35 -34.54
CA SER A 432 7.35 -29.73 -35.01
C SER A 432 8.46 -30.00 -36.03
N ASN A 433 9.27 -28.98 -36.39
CA ASN A 433 10.36 -29.06 -37.35
C ASN A 433 11.65 -29.57 -36.68
N ILE A 434 11.62 -30.85 -36.32
CA ILE A 434 12.68 -31.48 -35.52
C ILE A 434 13.23 -32.69 -36.25
N ASP A 435 14.55 -32.78 -36.23
CA ASP A 435 15.28 -33.99 -36.56
C ASP A 435 15.62 -34.78 -35.29
N ALA A 436 15.55 -36.10 -35.37
CA ALA A 436 15.91 -36.98 -34.26
C ALA A 436 16.80 -38.12 -34.75
N SER A 437 17.97 -38.24 -34.14
CA SER A 437 18.95 -39.30 -34.42
C SER A 437 19.24 -40.08 -33.15
N MET A 438 19.26 -41.41 -33.21
CA MET A 438 19.59 -42.27 -32.08
C MET A 438 20.87 -43.05 -32.36
N ASP A 439 21.83 -42.99 -31.43
CA ASP A 439 22.90 -43.97 -31.28
C ASP A 439 22.54 -44.92 -30.11
N LYS A 440 23.22 -46.07 -29.98
CA LYS A 440 22.91 -47.21 -29.09
C LYS A 440 22.39 -46.86 -27.68
N GLN A 441 22.76 -45.71 -27.12
CA GLN A 441 22.27 -45.24 -25.82
C GLN A 441 21.87 -43.75 -25.79
N ILE A 442 21.99 -43.01 -26.89
CA ILE A 442 21.78 -41.56 -26.91
C ILE A 442 20.82 -41.18 -28.02
N LEU A 443 19.67 -40.64 -27.65
CA LEU A 443 18.75 -39.93 -28.55
C LEU A 443 19.15 -38.45 -28.58
N GLN A 444 19.48 -37.94 -29.75
CA GLN A 444 19.72 -36.52 -29.99
C GLN A 444 18.59 -35.95 -30.84
N THR A 445 18.06 -34.80 -30.46
CA THR A 445 17.07 -34.05 -31.25
C THR A 445 17.60 -32.66 -31.58
N MET A 446 17.29 -32.16 -32.78
CA MET A 446 17.65 -30.82 -33.24
C MET A 446 16.41 -30.12 -33.80
N CYS A 447 16.07 -28.96 -33.25
CA CYS A 447 15.01 -28.12 -33.79
C CYS A 447 15.58 -27.15 -34.82
N TYR A 448 15.04 -27.15 -36.03
CA TYR A 448 15.49 -26.23 -37.08
C TYR A 448 15.00 -24.79 -36.88
N ASP A 449 13.89 -24.59 -36.15
CA ASP A 449 13.30 -23.25 -35.98
C ASP A 449 13.98 -22.41 -34.88
N CYS A 450 14.44 -23.03 -33.78
CA CYS A 450 15.14 -22.34 -32.69
C CYS A 450 16.60 -22.78 -32.51
N ALA A 451 17.11 -23.68 -33.36
CA ALA A 451 18.46 -24.26 -33.31
C ALA A 451 18.79 -25.02 -32.01
N THR A 452 17.80 -25.32 -31.16
CA THR A 452 18.02 -26.08 -29.93
C THR A 452 18.39 -27.53 -30.23
N VAL A 453 19.48 -28.00 -29.62
CA VAL A 453 19.90 -29.41 -29.63
C VAL A 453 19.70 -30.02 -28.25
N SER A 454 18.91 -31.09 -28.16
CA SER A 454 18.69 -31.85 -26.91
C SER A 454 19.31 -33.25 -27.02
N LYS A 455 19.85 -33.77 -25.92
CA LYS A 455 20.43 -35.12 -25.85
C LYS A 455 19.84 -35.86 -24.65
N PHE A 456 19.31 -37.05 -24.91
CA PHE A 456 18.70 -37.93 -23.92
C PHE A 456 19.49 -39.23 -23.89
N ARG A 457 19.88 -39.68 -22.70
CA ARG A 457 20.56 -40.96 -22.52
C ARG A 457 19.58 -41.96 -21.92
N ALA A 458 19.45 -43.14 -22.52
CA ALA A 458 18.67 -44.22 -21.93
C ALA A 458 19.44 -44.78 -20.72
N PHE A 459 18.77 -44.90 -19.57
CA PHE A 459 19.27 -45.61 -18.39
C PHE A 459 18.47 -46.92 -18.25
N GLU A 460 19.15 -48.06 -18.27
CA GLU A 460 18.56 -49.33 -17.82
C GLU A 460 18.61 -49.34 -16.30
N GLU A 461 17.46 -49.21 -15.65
CA GLU A 461 17.31 -49.62 -14.25
C GLU A 461 17.24 -51.16 -14.23
N LEU A 462 18.34 -51.81 -13.84
CA LEU A 462 18.30 -53.22 -13.47
C LEU A 462 17.69 -53.32 -12.06
N PRO A 463 16.60 -54.09 -11.87
CA PRO A 463 16.07 -54.34 -10.54
C PRO A 463 17.00 -55.30 -9.77
N ASP A 464 17.39 -54.91 -8.56
CA ASP A 464 18.03 -55.79 -7.56
C ASP A 464 17.00 -56.74 -6.93
#